data_AF-A0A8S2WH08-F1
#
_entry.id   AF-A0A8S2WH08-F1
#
_cell.length_a   1.000
_cell.length_b   1.000
_cell.length_c   1.000
_cell.angle_alpha   90.00
_cell.angle_beta   90.00
_cell.angle_gamma   90.00
#
_symmetry.space_group_name_H-M   'P 1'
#
loop_
_entity.id
_entity.type
_entity.pdbx_description
1 polymer ?
#
loop_
_entity_poly.entity_id
_entity_poly.type
_entity_poly.pdbx_seq_one_letter_code
_entity_poly.pdbx_strand_id
1 'polypeptide(L)'
;MLGVLAIIYVVIMVPIEYLTKRPTDVIVKKSPESWTDIFLVLPTMCFCYQAHVNAVPVFVSLKNRADCIKATIASTIILILSYCSVAICGYLTFGTKVDHDILMSYQPIPSVVLIAIIMVAIKTYTAYPVNLFCGRTAIDSLSNETAASLITTDPRYSIKRRFLIVCVWFFSTLAAAVFLPNISIAIHYLGALAASFIFIFP
;
A
#
# COMPACT_ATOMS: atom_id res chain seq x y z
N MET A 1 -15.81 3.70 -1.54
CA MET A 1 -16.25 3.72 -0.13
C MET A 1 -15.91 2.42 0.61
N LEU A 2 -16.23 1.24 0.05
CA LEU A 2 -15.91 -0.07 0.66
C LEU A 2 -14.45 -0.22 1.13
N GLY A 3 -13.48 0.22 0.31
CA GLY A 3 -12.07 0.15 0.68
C GLY A 3 -11.68 1.00 1.89
N VAL A 4 -12.35 2.13 2.13
CA VAL A 4 -12.12 2.99 3.31
C VAL A 4 -12.69 2.33 4.55
N LEU A 5 -13.89 1.77 4.46
CA LEU A 5 -14.52 1.03 5.56
C LEU A 5 -13.68 -0.16 6.01
N ALA A 6 -13.11 -0.92 5.06
CA ALA A 6 -12.20 -2.03 5.37
C ALA A 6 -10.98 -1.58 6.17
N ILE A 7 -10.37 -0.45 5.82
CA ILE A 7 -9.19 0.09 6.54
C ILE A 7 -9.61 0.59 7.93
N ILE A 8 -10.70 1.34 8.04
CA ILE A 8 -11.21 1.84 9.33
C ILE A 8 -11.49 0.66 10.27
N TYR A 9 -12.10 -0.41 9.76
CA TYR A 9 -12.34 -1.63 10.54
C TYR A 9 -11.04 -2.20 11.10
N VAL A 10 -10.01 -2.39 10.27
CA VAL A 10 -8.69 -2.89 10.73
C VAL A 10 -8.05 -1.95 11.76
N VAL A 11 -8.10 -0.63 11.52
CA VAL A 11 -7.51 0.39 12.42
C VAL A 11 -8.15 0.38 13.80
N ILE A 12 -9.45 0.11 13.89
CA ILE A 12 -10.17 0.02 15.17
C ILE A 12 -10.00 -1.36 15.81
N MET A 13 -9.99 -2.41 14.99
CA MET A 13 -9.96 -3.80 15.43
C MET A 13 -8.65 -4.14 16.15
N VAL A 14 -7.49 -3.71 15.63
CA VAL A 14 -6.19 -4.04 16.22
C VAL A 14 -6.03 -3.49 17.66
N PRO A 15 -6.35 -2.23 17.96
CA PRO A 15 -6.38 -1.73 19.34
C PRO A 15 -7.37 -2.46 20.25
N ILE A 16 -8.57 -2.81 19.75
CA ILE A 16 -9.57 -3.53 20.56
C ILE A 16 -9.04 -4.92 20.95
N GLU A 17 -8.42 -5.63 20.00
CA GLU A 17 -7.80 -6.94 20.28
C GLU A 17 -6.69 -6.84 21.31
N TYR A 18 -5.83 -5.81 21.21
CA TYR A 18 -4.77 -5.56 22.19
C TYR A 18 -5.36 -5.37 23.60
N LEU A 19 -6.39 -4.52 23.73
CA LEU A 19 -7.05 -4.25 25.00
C LEU A 19 -7.79 -5.47 25.58
N THR A 20 -8.26 -6.37 24.71
CA THR A 20 -8.99 -7.59 25.08
C THR A 20 -8.05 -8.69 25.56
N LYS A 21 -6.97 -8.94 24.81
CA LYS A 21 -6.03 -10.04 25.10
C LYS A 21 -5.03 -9.71 26.22
N ARG A 22 -4.72 -8.43 26.44
CA ARG A 22 -3.76 -7.93 27.45
C ARG A 22 -2.55 -8.85 27.63
N PRO A 23 -1.74 -9.06 26.59
CA PRO A 23 -0.71 -10.08 26.65
C PRO A 23 0.40 -9.66 27.61
N THR A 24 0.67 -10.49 28.62
CA THR A 24 1.61 -10.20 29.72
C THR A 24 3.03 -10.70 29.47
N ASP A 25 3.21 -11.69 28.59
CA ASP A 25 4.49 -12.40 28.37
C ASP A 25 5.13 -12.10 27.01
N VAL A 26 5.02 -10.86 26.54
CA VAL A 26 5.52 -10.45 25.22
C VAL A 26 6.90 -9.81 25.33
N ILE A 27 7.88 -10.37 24.62
CA ILE A 27 9.21 -9.79 24.50
C ILE A 27 9.16 -8.65 23.49
N VAL A 28 9.22 -7.43 23.99
CA VAL A 28 9.20 -6.18 23.20
C VAL A 28 10.62 -5.63 23.11
N LYS A 29 11.14 -5.48 21.89
CA LYS A 29 12.42 -4.79 21.66
C LYS A 29 12.16 -3.28 21.74
N LYS A 30 12.80 -2.62 22.71
CA LYS A 30 12.58 -1.17 22.98
C LYS A 30 13.58 -0.26 22.28
N SER A 31 14.71 -0.79 21.81
CA SER A 31 15.76 -0.01 21.16
C SER A 31 16.30 -0.72 19.92
N PRO A 32 16.70 0.02 18.88
CA PRO A 32 17.45 -0.54 17.75
C PRO A 32 18.79 -1.13 18.24
N GLU A 33 19.31 -2.11 17.50
CA GLU A 33 20.65 -2.68 17.79
C GLU A 33 21.74 -1.84 17.15
N SER A 34 21.44 -1.18 16.01
CA SER A 34 22.36 -0.33 15.28
C SER A 34 21.66 0.90 14.71
N TRP A 35 22.40 1.99 14.52
CA TRP A 35 21.92 3.18 13.81
C TRP A 35 21.53 2.88 12.35
N THR A 36 22.10 1.83 11.76
CA THR A 36 21.76 1.42 10.38
C THR A 36 20.36 0.82 10.25
N ASP A 37 19.73 0.42 11.35
CA ASP A 37 18.36 -0.15 11.36
C ASP A 37 17.34 0.86 10.82
N ILE A 38 17.63 2.16 10.87
CA ILE A 38 16.78 3.22 10.30
C ILE A 38 16.63 3.03 8.78
N PHE A 39 17.72 2.67 8.08
CA PHE A 39 17.69 2.46 6.63
C PHE A 39 16.91 1.21 6.23
N LEU A 40 16.73 0.25 7.13
CA LEU A 40 15.90 -0.92 6.90
C LEU A 40 14.41 -0.57 6.92
N VAL A 41 14.01 0.37 7.77
CA VAL A 41 12.60 0.77 7.95
C VAL A 41 12.19 1.90 6.98
N LEU A 42 13.17 2.70 6.52
CA LEU A 42 12.93 3.85 5.65
C LEU A 42 12.14 3.52 4.36
N PRO A 43 12.45 2.47 3.59
CA PRO A 43 11.67 2.11 2.40
C PRO A 43 10.21 1.83 2.74
N THR A 44 9.94 1.10 3.81
CA THR A 44 8.58 0.80 4.28
C THR A 44 7.83 2.08 4.65
N MET A 45 8.49 3.02 5.33
CA MET A 45 7.90 4.32 5.64
C MET A 45 7.59 5.12 4.37
N CYS A 46 8.52 5.21 3.42
CA CYS A 46 8.29 5.88 2.14
C CYS A 46 7.12 5.27 1.39
N PHE A 47 7.02 3.94 1.33
CA PHE A 47 5.89 3.24 0.71
C PHE A 47 4.55 3.58 1.38
N CYS A 48 4.50 3.55 2.71
CA CYS A 48 3.27 3.76 3.47
C CYS A 48 2.74 5.21 3.37
N TYR A 49 3.62 6.20 3.22
CA TYR A 49 3.30 7.62 3.14
C TYR A 49 3.35 8.19 1.71
N GLN A 50 3.40 7.31 0.70
CA GLN A 50 3.44 7.66 -0.71
C GLN A 50 2.08 8.23 -1.19
N ALA A 51 1.85 9.53 -0.97
CA ALA A 51 0.65 10.24 -1.43
C ALA A 51 0.91 11.26 -2.55
N HIS A 52 2.17 11.63 -2.80
CA HIS A 52 2.52 12.75 -3.68
C HIS A 52 2.04 12.57 -5.13
N VAL A 53 2.07 11.34 -5.66
CA VAL A 53 1.60 11.03 -7.03
C VAL A 53 0.12 11.35 -7.25
N ASN A 54 -0.67 11.36 -6.18
CA ASN A 54 -2.10 11.65 -6.22
C ASN A 54 -2.42 13.10 -5.85
N ALA A 55 -1.42 13.91 -5.47
CA ALA A 55 -1.63 15.28 -5.02
C ALA A 55 -2.23 16.17 -6.11
N VAL A 56 -1.74 16.06 -7.36
CA VAL A 56 -2.23 16.89 -8.48
C VAL A 56 -3.70 16.59 -8.83
N PRO A 57 -4.13 15.32 -9.04
CA PRO A 57 -5.55 15.01 -9.24
C PRO A 57 -6.44 15.48 -8.09
N VAL A 58 -5.98 15.35 -6.84
CA VAL A 58 -6.73 15.81 -5.66
C VAL A 58 -6.83 17.34 -5.64
N PHE A 59 -5.75 18.06 -5.95
CA PHE A 59 -5.72 19.52 -6.01
C PHE A 59 -6.72 20.07 -7.04
N VAL A 60 -6.77 19.46 -8.22
CA VAL A 60 -7.69 19.85 -9.29
C VAL A 60 -9.15 19.53 -8.94
N SER A 61 -9.39 18.49 -8.13
CA SER A 61 -10.73 18.06 -7.73
C SER A 61 -11.30 18.85 -6.54
N LEU A 62 -10.50 19.68 -5.87
CA LEU A 62 -10.95 20.49 -4.73
C LEU A 62 -11.82 21.66 -5.21
N LYS A 63 -12.98 21.83 -4.55
CA LYS A 63 -13.87 22.97 -4.78
C LYS A 63 -13.16 24.32 -4.55
N ASN A 64 -12.37 24.40 -3.47
CA ASN A 64 -11.57 25.57 -3.13
C ASN A 64 -10.10 25.16 -3.05
N ARG A 65 -9.26 25.72 -3.93
CA ARG A 65 -7.84 25.39 -3.99
C ARG A 65 -7.06 25.85 -2.75
N ALA A 66 -7.52 26.91 -2.08
CA ALA A 66 -6.93 27.41 -0.84
C ALA A 66 -7.00 26.39 0.31
N ASP A 67 -8.00 25.51 0.30
CA ASP A 67 -8.17 24.49 1.35
C ASP A 67 -7.26 23.27 1.14
N CYS A 68 -6.50 23.19 0.04
CA CYS A 68 -5.66 22.01 -0.25
C CYS A 68 -4.61 21.76 0.84
N ILE A 69 -3.96 22.81 1.32
CA ILE A 69 -2.93 22.68 2.38
C ILE A 69 -3.59 22.18 3.66
N LYS A 70 -4.74 22.76 4.04
CA LYS A 70 -5.49 22.36 5.23
C LYS A 70 -5.95 20.91 5.14
N ALA A 71 -6.50 20.49 3.99
CA ALA A 71 -6.92 19.12 3.75
C ALA A 71 -5.74 18.14 3.80
N THR A 72 -4.60 18.51 3.21
CA THR A 72 -3.38 17.70 3.22
C THR A 72 -2.89 17.50 4.66
N ILE A 73 -2.71 18.58 5.42
CA ILE A 73 -2.28 18.52 6.83
C ILE A 73 -3.23 17.66 7.66
N ALA A 74 -4.55 17.88 7.53
CA ALA A 74 -5.55 17.09 8.25
C ALA A 74 -5.46 15.60 7.90
N SER A 75 -5.35 15.26 6.60
CA SER A 75 -5.22 13.88 6.15
C SER A 75 -3.94 13.20 6.65
N THR A 76 -2.81 13.92 6.66
CA THR A 76 -1.53 13.41 7.15
C THR A 76 -1.58 13.14 8.66
N ILE A 77 -2.21 14.03 9.45
CA ILE A 77 -2.38 13.81 10.90
C ILE A 77 -3.22 12.54 11.15
N ILE A 78 -4.35 12.39 10.44
CA ILE A 78 -5.20 11.20 10.58
C ILE A 78 -4.43 9.92 10.20
N LEU A 79 -3.62 9.98 9.15
CA LEU A 79 -2.81 8.86 8.69
C LEU A 79 -1.75 8.46 9.72
N ILE A 80 -1.00 9.44 10.24
CA ILE A 80 0.02 9.21 11.28
C ILE A 80 -0.62 8.59 12.52
N LEU A 81 -1.73 9.14 13.01
CA LEU A 81 -2.42 8.61 14.18
C LEU A 81 -2.92 7.17 13.96
N SER A 82 -3.49 6.89 12.78
CA SER A 82 -3.99 5.55 12.45
C SER A 82 -2.85 4.53 12.36
N TYR A 83 -1.75 4.87 11.68
CA TYR A 83 -0.59 3.99 11.56
C TYR A 83 0.12 3.78 12.90
N CYS A 84 0.34 4.84 13.69
CA CYS A 84 0.92 4.71 15.02
C CYS A 84 0.04 3.85 15.94
N SER A 85 -1.28 4.04 15.90
CA SER A 85 -2.21 3.24 16.71
C SER A 85 -2.11 1.74 16.39
N VAL A 86 -2.17 1.38 15.10
CA VAL A 86 -2.06 -0.03 14.66
C VAL A 86 -0.66 -0.58 14.94
N ALA A 87 0.39 0.18 14.65
CA ALA A 87 1.77 -0.27 14.84
C ALA A 87 2.09 -0.50 16.32
N ILE A 88 1.72 0.43 17.21
CA ILE A 88 1.98 0.31 18.65
C ILE A 88 1.14 -0.82 19.24
N CYS A 89 -0.18 -0.82 19.05
CA CYS A 89 -1.05 -1.86 19.61
C CYS A 89 -0.72 -3.24 19.04
N GLY A 90 -0.44 -3.32 17.74
CA GLY A 90 -0.05 -4.55 17.08
C GLY A 90 1.28 -5.10 17.59
N TYR A 91 2.31 -4.25 17.65
CA TYR A 91 3.63 -4.65 18.16
C TYR A 91 3.58 -5.01 19.65
N LEU A 92 2.79 -4.32 20.47
CA LEU A 92 2.61 -4.71 21.88
C LEU A 92 1.83 -6.02 22.03
N THR A 93 1.01 -6.40 21.04
CA THR A 93 0.26 -7.65 21.08
C THR A 93 1.15 -8.88 20.83
N PHE A 94 2.08 -8.79 19.88
CA PHE A 94 2.87 -9.93 19.41
C PHE A 94 4.38 -9.82 19.69
N GLY A 95 4.88 -8.60 19.90
CA GLY A 95 6.29 -8.31 20.16
C GLY A 95 7.20 -8.72 19.01
N THR A 96 8.31 -9.35 19.37
CA THR A 96 9.31 -9.88 18.43
C THR A 96 8.81 -11.01 17.52
N LYS A 97 7.65 -11.60 17.80
CA LYS A 97 7.06 -12.69 17.01
C LYS A 97 6.01 -12.22 16.00
N VAL A 98 5.93 -10.90 15.74
CA VAL A 98 4.99 -10.36 14.75
C VAL A 98 5.38 -10.82 13.34
N ASP A 99 4.41 -11.30 12.57
CA ASP A 99 4.59 -11.64 11.17
C ASP A 99 4.64 -10.38 10.30
N HIS A 100 5.16 -10.53 9.08
CA HIS A 100 5.14 -9.44 8.11
C HIS A 100 3.72 -8.98 7.73
N ASP A 101 2.72 -9.86 7.90
CA ASP A 101 1.30 -9.51 7.87
C ASP A 101 0.71 -9.71 9.27
N ILE A 102 0.36 -8.61 9.93
CA ILE A 102 -0.17 -8.63 11.29
C ILE A 102 -1.46 -9.45 11.43
N LEU A 103 -2.28 -9.56 10.37
CA LEU A 103 -3.52 -10.35 10.44
C LEU A 103 -3.23 -11.85 10.55
N MET A 104 -2.08 -12.30 10.04
CA MET A 104 -1.65 -13.70 10.12
C MET A 104 -1.13 -14.07 11.50
N SER A 105 -0.64 -13.10 12.28
CA SER A 105 -0.16 -13.32 13.65
C SER A 105 -1.27 -13.68 14.64
N TYR A 106 -2.53 -13.39 14.32
CA TYR A 106 -3.67 -13.78 15.15
C TYR A 106 -4.02 -15.27 14.97
N GLN A 107 -3.30 -16.17 15.67
CA GLN A 107 -3.58 -17.61 15.69
C GLN A 107 -4.09 -18.09 17.06
N PRO A 108 -5.15 -18.93 17.11
CA PRO A 108 -6.05 -19.28 16.01
C PRO A 108 -6.87 -18.05 15.55
N ILE A 109 -7.26 -18.01 14.27
CA ILE A 109 -7.94 -16.85 13.66
C ILE A 109 -9.32 -16.65 14.30
N PRO A 110 -9.55 -15.59 15.11
CA PRO A 110 -10.86 -15.31 15.65
C PRO A 110 -11.79 -14.78 14.56
N SER A 111 -13.10 -14.90 14.76
CA SER A 111 -14.12 -14.45 13.81
C SER A 111 -13.98 -12.97 13.42
N VAL A 112 -13.57 -12.12 14.35
CA VAL A 112 -13.33 -10.68 14.12
C VAL A 112 -12.17 -10.45 13.14
N VAL A 113 -11.05 -11.18 13.28
CA VAL A 113 -9.92 -11.11 12.33
C VAL A 113 -10.32 -11.67 10.97
N LEU A 114 -11.10 -12.75 10.93
CA LEU A 114 -11.57 -13.32 9.68
C LEU A 114 -12.39 -12.31 8.87
N ILE A 115 -13.28 -11.55 9.53
CA ILE A 115 -14.01 -10.46 8.89
C ILE A 115 -13.04 -9.40 8.33
N ALA A 116 -12.00 -9.04 9.08
CA ALA A 116 -10.97 -8.10 8.62
C ALA A 116 -10.27 -8.60 7.34
N ILE A 117 -9.85 -9.86 7.33
CA ILE A 117 -9.19 -10.51 6.19
C ILE A 117 -10.10 -10.48 4.96
N ILE A 118 -11.38 -10.84 5.12
CA ILE A 118 -12.36 -10.83 4.03
C ILE A 118 -12.55 -9.40 3.48
N MET A 119 -12.69 -8.40 4.36
CA MET A 119 -12.84 -7.01 3.94
C MET A 119 -11.61 -6.48 3.18
N VAL A 120 -10.41 -6.82 3.65
CA VAL A 120 -9.16 -6.48 2.96
C VAL A 120 -9.06 -7.19 1.61
N ALA A 121 -9.46 -8.46 1.53
CA ALA A 121 -9.49 -9.20 0.27
C ALA A 121 -10.46 -8.56 -0.75
N ILE A 122 -11.68 -8.22 -0.34
CA ILE A 122 -12.68 -7.55 -1.19
C ILE A 122 -12.16 -6.19 -1.67
N LYS A 123 -11.57 -5.40 -0.77
CA LYS A 123 -10.93 -4.12 -1.12
C LYS A 123 -9.85 -4.34 -2.19
N THR A 124 -8.95 -5.28 -1.98
CA THR A 124 -7.82 -5.55 -2.89
C THR A 124 -8.30 -6.02 -4.26
N TYR A 125 -9.28 -6.91 -4.30
CA TYR A 125 -9.91 -7.36 -5.54
C TYR A 125 -10.53 -6.18 -6.32
N THR A 126 -11.21 -5.27 -5.63
CA THR A 126 -11.83 -4.08 -6.25
C THR A 126 -10.79 -3.06 -6.70
N ALA A 127 -9.65 -2.94 -6.01
CA ALA A 127 -8.57 -2.02 -6.36
C ALA A 127 -7.72 -2.52 -7.54
N TYR A 128 -7.63 -3.83 -7.75
CA TYR A 128 -6.85 -4.43 -8.83
C TYR A 128 -7.17 -3.89 -10.24
N PRO A 129 -8.44 -3.83 -10.70
CA PRO A 129 -8.75 -3.30 -12.03
C PRO A 129 -8.41 -1.82 -12.19
N VAL A 130 -8.53 -1.02 -11.12
CA VAL A 130 -8.17 0.40 -11.13
C VAL A 130 -6.66 0.55 -11.30
N ASN A 131 -5.87 -0.20 -10.53
CA ASN A 131 -4.42 -0.18 -10.64
C ASN A 131 -3.93 -0.68 -12.01
N LEU A 132 -4.56 -1.75 -12.52
CA LEU A 132 -4.27 -2.28 -13.85
C LEU A 132 -4.58 -1.25 -14.94
N PHE A 133 -5.68 -0.51 -14.83
CA PHE A 133 -6.03 0.55 -15.75
C PHE A 133 -4.98 1.67 -15.75
N CYS A 134 -4.59 2.17 -14.57
CA CYS A 134 -3.56 3.18 -14.43
C CYS A 134 -2.20 2.72 -14.99
N GLY A 135 -1.79 1.49 -14.66
CA GLY A 135 -0.55 0.89 -15.18
C GLY A 135 -0.57 0.75 -16.70
N ARG A 136 -1.70 0.29 -17.27
CA ARG A 136 -1.87 0.21 -18.72
C ARG A 136 -1.77 1.59 -19.38
N THR A 137 -2.44 2.60 -18.83
CA THR A 137 -2.37 3.96 -19.40
C THR A 137 -0.96 4.53 -19.35
N ALA A 138 -0.19 4.26 -18.29
CA ALA A 138 1.21 4.68 -18.20
C ALA A 138 2.08 4.00 -19.27
N ILE A 139 1.92 2.69 -19.48
CA ILE A 139 2.64 1.94 -20.52
C ILE A 139 2.24 2.42 -21.92
N ASP A 140 0.94 2.66 -22.15
CA ASP A 140 0.44 3.18 -23.42
C ASP A 140 0.99 4.58 -23.70
N SER A 141 1.05 5.47 -22.70
CA SER A 141 1.65 6.80 -22.84
C SER A 141 3.13 6.72 -23.19
N LEU A 142 3.92 5.91 -22.47
CA LEU A 142 5.34 5.73 -22.75
C LEU A 142 5.59 5.14 -24.15
N SER A 143 4.79 4.14 -24.53
CA SER A 143 4.87 3.50 -25.85
C SER A 143 4.51 4.48 -26.95
N ASN A 144 3.49 5.33 -26.75
CA ASN A 144 3.06 6.30 -27.75
C ASN A 144 4.00 7.51 -27.82
N GLU A 145 4.62 7.97 -26.73
CA GLU A 145 5.67 9.00 -26.78
C GLU A 145 6.91 8.48 -27.51
N THR A 146 7.28 7.22 -27.28
CA THR A 146 8.38 6.56 -28.00
C THR A 146 8.02 6.29 -29.47
N ALA A 147 6.76 5.94 -29.76
CA ALA A 147 6.25 5.62 -31.10
C ALA A 147 5.72 6.83 -31.89
N ALA A 148 5.57 8.02 -31.28
CA ALA A 148 5.28 9.26 -32.00
C ALA A 148 6.40 9.62 -33.01
N SER A 149 7.57 9.00 -32.86
CA SER A 149 8.66 8.96 -33.85
C SER A 149 8.38 8.07 -35.08
N LEU A 150 7.48 7.07 -34.98
CA LEU A 150 7.37 5.96 -35.94
C LEU A 150 5.94 5.41 -36.13
N ILE A 151 5.02 6.16 -36.76
CA ILE A 151 3.84 5.66 -37.51
C ILE A 151 2.44 5.78 -36.83
N THR A 152 1.51 6.23 -37.67
CA THR A 152 0.05 6.36 -37.57
C THR A 152 -0.66 5.14 -36.98
N THR A 153 -1.46 5.34 -35.92
CA THR A 153 -2.12 4.29 -35.14
C THR A 153 -3.43 3.77 -35.76
N ASP A 154 -3.41 2.52 -36.23
CA ASP A 154 -4.60 1.75 -36.61
C ASP A 154 -5.39 1.29 -35.35
N PRO A 155 -6.72 1.51 -35.28
CA PRO A 155 -7.56 1.09 -34.14
C PRO A 155 -7.52 -0.42 -33.85
N ARG A 156 -7.27 -1.31 -34.82
CA ARG A 156 -7.17 -2.77 -34.59
C ARG A 156 -5.88 -3.19 -33.87
N TYR A 157 -4.79 -2.45 -34.06
CA TYR A 157 -3.51 -2.68 -33.37
C TYR A 157 -3.63 -2.40 -31.86
N SER A 158 -4.49 -1.45 -31.49
CA SER A 158 -4.70 -1.05 -30.09
C SER A 158 -5.31 -2.14 -29.20
N ILE A 159 -6.23 -2.98 -29.72
CA ILE A 159 -6.91 -4.02 -28.93
C ILE A 159 -5.97 -5.19 -28.61
N LYS A 160 -5.20 -5.65 -29.61
CA LYS A 160 -4.22 -6.75 -29.40
C LYS A 160 -3.14 -6.34 -28.40
N ARG A 161 -2.63 -5.10 -28.51
CA ARG A 161 -1.67 -4.54 -27.55
C ARG A 161 -2.24 -4.45 -26.14
N ARG A 162 -3.48 -3.98 -25.99
CA ARG A 162 -4.16 -3.91 -24.69
C ARG A 162 -4.32 -5.28 -24.05
N PHE A 163 -4.73 -6.29 -24.81
CA PHE A 163 -4.86 -7.66 -24.31
C PHE A 163 -3.50 -8.21 -23.87
N LEU A 164 -2.45 -8.01 -24.67
CA LEU A 164 -1.10 -8.43 -24.34
C LEU A 164 -0.58 -7.77 -23.05
N ILE A 165 -0.74 -6.45 -22.88
CA ILE A 165 -0.32 -5.74 -21.67
C ILE A 165 -1.02 -6.32 -20.43
N VAL A 166 -2.33 -6.56 -20.51
CA VAL A 166 -3.10 -7.12 -19.38
C VAL A 166 -2.67 -8.54 -19.06
N CYS A 167 -2.47 -9.39 -20.07
CA CYS A 167 -1.98 -10.75 -19.87
C CYS A 167 -0.58 -10.74 -19.22
N VAL A 168 0.36 -9.98 -19.78
CA VAL A 168 1.72 -9.88 -19.23
C VAL A 168 1.68 -9.36 -17.80
N TRP A 169 0.87 -8.34 -17.50
CA TRP A 169 0.71 -7.81 -16.16
C TRP A 169 0.12 -8.84 -15.19
N PHE A 170 -0.88 -9.61 -15.61
CA PHE A 170 -1.48 -10.64 -14.76
C PHE A 170 -0.52 -11.80 -14.49
N PHE A 171 0.20 -12.27 -15.49
CA PHE A 171 1.17 -13.35 -15.31
C PHE A 171 2.38 -12.88 -14.48
N SER A 172 2.82 -11.63 -14.62
CA SER A 172 3.92 -11.10 -13.81
C SER A 172 3.51 -10.92 -12.34
N THR A 173 2.30 -10.45 -12.05
CA THR A 173 1.81 -10.35 -10.66
C THR A 173 1.59 -11.74 -10.04
N LEU A 174 1.09 -12.71 -10.81
CA LEU A 174 0.95 -14.09 -10.37
C LEU A 174 2.32 -14.73 -10.07
N ALA A 175 3.30 -14.57 -10.96
CA ALA A 175 4.65 -15.06 -10.73
C ALA A 175 5.25 -14.44 -9.47
N ALA A 176 5.14 -13.13 -9.30
CA ALA A 176 5.59 -12.44 -8.08
C ALA A 176 4.91 -13.02 -6.82
N ALA A 177 3.61 -13.31 -6.86
CA ALA A 177 2.89 -13.90 -5.73
C ALA A 177 3.36 -15.33 -5.39
N VAL A 178 3.78 -16.12 -6.37
CA VAL A 178 4.30 -17.49 -6.16
C VAL A 178 5.73 -17.47 -5.64
N PHE A 179 6.57 -16.55 -6.12
CA PHE A 179 7.99 -16.51 -5.78
C PHE A 179 8.30 -15.69 -4.52
N LEU A 180 7.44 -14.77 -4.11
CA LEU A 180 7.66 -13.93 -2.92
C LEU A 180 7.07 -14.61 -1.68
N PRO A 181 7.92 -15.11 -0.75
CA PRO A 181 7.42 -15.75 0.47
C PRO A 181 6.82 -14.75 1.46
N ASN A 182 7.25 -13.49 1.40
CA ASN A 182 6.91 -12.44 2.36
C ASN A 182 6.54 -11.14 1.66
N ILE A 183 5.45 -10.50 2.11
CA ILE A 183 5.00 -9.21 1.59
C ILE A 183 6.01 -8.08 1.84
N SER A 184 6.80 -8.19 2.91
CA SER A 184 7.82 -7.20 3.28
C SER A 184 8.88 -7.02 2.20
N ILE A 185 9.25 -8.09 1.47
CA ILE A 185 10.21 -8.01 0.37
C ILE A 185 9.69 -7.10 -0.73
N ALA A 186 8.42 -7.28 -1.16
CA ALA A 186 7.78 -6.41 -2.15
C ALA A 186 7.71 -4.96 -1.66
N ILE A 187 7.32 -4.76 -0.39
CA ILE A 187 7.21 -3.42 0.22
C ILE A 187 8.58 -2.71 0.23
N HIS A 188 9.67 -3.42 0.52
CA HIS A 188 11.01 -2.81 0.53
C HIS A 188 11.43 -2.35 -0.88
N TYR A 189 11.21 -3.17 -1.91
CA TYR A 189 11.53 -2.78 -3.30
C TYR A 189 10.66 -1.60 -3.78
N LEU A 190 9.35 -1.67 -3.55
CA LEU A 190 8.42 -0.59 -3.91
C LEU A 190 8.72 0.68 -3.12
N GLY A 191 9.08 0.54 -1.86
CA GLY A 191 9.48 1.62 -0.96
C GLY A 191 10.78 2.31 -1.36
N ALA A 192 11.78 1.55 -1.83
CA ALA A 192 13.02 2.11 -2.35
C ALA A 192 12.79 2.93 -3.65
N LEU A 193 11.90 2.44 -4.52
CA LEU A 193 11.45 3.21 -5.68
C LEU A 193 10.70 4.49 -5.25
N ALA A 194 9.77 4.38 -4.30
CA ALA A 194 9.03 5.52 -3.76
C ALA A 194 9.97 6.56 -3.12
N ALA A 195 10.97 6.13 -2.34
CA ALA A 195 11.97 7.01 -1.75
C ALA A 195 12.74 7.79 -2.83
N SER A 196 13.07 7.14 -3.94
CA SER A 196 13.73 7.79 -5.07
C SER A 196 12.84 8.88 -5.67
N PHE A 197 11.54 8.64 -5.87
CA PHE A 197 10.60 9.67 -6.31
C PHE A 197 10.48 10.81 -5.30
N ILE A 198 10.31 10.52 -4.02
CA ILE A 198 10.14 11.56 -2.97
C ILE A 198 11.37 12.48 -2.87
N PHE A 199 12.58 11.91 -2.88
CA PHE A 199 13.79 12.70 -2.61
C PHE A 199 14.45 13.30 -3.86
N ILE A 200 14.29 12.66 -5.02
CA ILE A 200 14.90 13.13 -6.28
C ILE A 200 13.91 13.98 -7.10
N PHE A 201 12.62 13.63 -7.09
CA PHE A 201 11.58 14.26 -7.91
C PHE A 201 10.34 14.65 -7.08
N PRO A 202 10.46 15.64 -6.17
CA PRO A 202 9.36 16.05 -5.29
C PRO A 202 8.16 16.65 -6.03
#